data_AF-A0A418MAT3-F1
#
_entry.id   AF-A0A418MAT3-F1
#
_cell.length_a   1.000
_cell.length_b   1.000
_cell.length_c   1.000
_cell.angle_alpha   90.00
_cell.angle_beta   90.00
_cell.angle_gamma   90.00
#
_symmetry.space_group_name_H-M   'P 1'
#
loop_
_entity.id
_entity.type
_entity.pdbx_description
1 polymer ?
#
loop_
_entity_poly.entity_id
_entity_poly.type
_entity_poly.pdbx_seq_one_letter_code
_entity_poly.pdbx_strand_id
1 'polypeptide(L)'
;MLETLMNLVRQQSGDAIINNPAIPNQQNEDAMQAVSSGILGGLQQQAQGGGLGNLLSMVMGQGGQEQQGAVTQGVQQNVQQNLMERLGISPQVAMSVASAVVPIVLNKLMNKAQDPNDNSVDANSIMGAATGQQGTDWMSMAQSAMADGRLDMSDLMRVMNGGGQQSGSGGLGGMLGGLFGGR
;
A
#
# COMPACT_ATOMS: atom_id res chain seq x y z
N MET A 1 8.73 -7.10 -1.43
CA MET A 1 7.28 -6.91 -1.15
C MET A 1 6.39 -7.97 -1.75
N LEU A 2 6.35 -8.15 -3.09
CA LEU A 2 5.47 -9.17 -3.71
C LEU A 2 5.75 -10.59 -3.18
N GLU A 3 7.01 -10.96 -3.01
CA GLU A 3 7.39 -12.25 -2.43
C GLU A 3 6.89 -12.42 -0.99
N THR A 4 6.93 -11.36 -0.17
CA THR A 4 6.37 -11.40 1.18
C THR A 4 4.86 -11.58 1.15
N LEU A 5 4.15 -10.89 0.25
CA LEU A 5 2.72 -11.11 0.02
C LEU A 5 2.42 -12.55 -0.41
N MET A 6 3.19 -13.09 -1.35
CA MET A 6 3.08 -14.49 -1.80
C MET A 6 3.24 -15.46 -0.63
N ASN A 7 4.21 -15.22 0.26
CA ASN A 7 4.44 -16.05 1.43
C ASN A 7 3.28 -15.94 2.44
N LEU A 8 2.76 -14.74 2.66
CA LEU A 8 1.59 -14.54 3.52
C LEU A 8 0.34 -15.23 2.95
N VAL A 9 0.09 -15.08 1.65
CA VAL A 9 -1.02 -15.74 0.97
C VAL A 9 -0.86 -17.24 1.06
N ARG A 10 0.31 -17.80 0.73
CA ARG A 10 0.60 -19.25 0.85
C ARG A 10 0.25 -19.79 2.24
N GLN A 11 0.63 -19.08 3.29
CA GLN A 11 0.31 -19.47 4.67
C GLN A 11 -1.18 -19.42 5.00
N GLN A 12 -1.98 -18.63 4.28
CA GLN A 12 -3.42 -18.45 4.50
C GLN A 12 -4.30 -19.12 3.43
N SER A 13 -3.69 -19.82 2.47
CA SER A 13 -4.39 -20.39 1.31
C SER A 13 -5.02 -21.75 1.57
N GLY A 14 -4.82 -22.35 2.76
CA GLY A 14 -5.26 -23.70 3.11
C GLY A 14 -6.70 -24.02 2.68
N ASP A 15 -7.69 -23.52 3.42
CA ASP A 15 -9.08 -23.85 3.10
C ASP A 15 -9.67 -23.04 1.95
N ALA A 16 -9.23 -21.79 1.80
CA ALA A 16 -9.78 -20.88 0.81
C ALA A 16 -9.36 -21.21 -0.63
N ILE A 17 -8.18 -21.82 -0.82
CA ILE A 17 -7.61 -22.11 -2.14
C ILE A 17 -7.29 -23.60 -2.27
N ILE A 18 -6.50 -24.17 -1.35
CA ILE A 18 -5.96 -25.54 -1.49
C ILE A 18 -7.07 -26.59 -1.32
N ASN A 19 -7.96 -26.42 -0.35
CA ASN A 19 -9.07 -27.35 -0.11
C ASN A 19 -10.38 -26.91 -0.79
N ASN A 20 -10.31 -25.93 -1.70
CA ASN A 20 -11.50 -25.39 -2.36
C ASN A 20 -11.85 -26.22 -3.61
N PRO A 21 -12.98 -26.94 -3.64
CA PRO A 21 -13.32 -27.82 -4.77
C PRO A 21 -13.59 -27.07 -6.08
N ALA A 22 -13.82 -25.76 -6.02
CA ALA A 22 -14.00 -24.93 -7.21
C ALA A 22 -12.69 -24.45 -7.84
N ILE A 23 -11.54 -24.70 -7.19
CA ILE A 23 -10.21 -24.37 -7.72
C ILE A 23 -9.47 -25.70 -7.94
N PRO A 24 -9.13 -26.06 -9.19
CA PRO A 24 -8.33 -27.26 -9.46
C PRO A 24 -6.98 -27.18 -8.74
N ASN A 25 -6.54 -28.27 -8.11
CA ASN A 25 -5.28 -28.30 -7.36
C ASN A 25 -4.06 -27.87 -8.20
N GLN A 26 -4.09 -28.11 -9.51
CA GLN A 26 -3.04 -27.67 -10.44
C GLN A 26 -2.96 -26.15 -10.57
N GLN A 27 -4.05 -25.42 -10.27
CA GLN A 27 -4.13 -23.96 -10.30
C GLN A 27 -3.91 -23.33 -8.93
N ASN A 28 -3.60 -24.09 -7.87
CA ASN A 28 -3.40 -23.52 -6.53
C ASN A 28 -2.30 -22.46 -6.51
N GLU A 29 -1.18 -22.69 -7.21
CA GLU A 29 -0.10 -21.70 -7.31
C GLU A 29 -0.54 -20.44 -8.06
N ASP A 30 -1.26 -20.61 -9.17
CA ASP A 30 -1.82 -19.50 -9.95
C ASP A 30 -2.84 -18.70 -9.13
N ALA A 31 -3.71 -19.36 -8.37
CA ALA A 31 -4.66 -18.74 -7.45
C ALA A 31 -3.94 -17.91 -6.39
N MET A 32 -2.91 -18.47 -5.75
CA MET A 32 -2.12 -17.76 -4.74
C MET A 32 -1.42 -16.54 -5.33
N GLN A 33 -0.90 -16.66 -6.55
CA GLN A 33 -0.30 -15.53 -7.26
C GLN A 33 -1.35 -14.50 -7.67
N ALA A 34 -2.54 -14.92 -8.11
CA ALA A 34 -3.63 -14.02 -8.48
C ALA A 34 -4.12 -13.21 -7.28
N VAL A 35 -4.25 -13.86 -6.12
CA VAL A 35 -4.56 -13.18 -4.86
C VAL A 35 -3.45 -12.21 -4.48
N SER A 36 -2.19 -12.61 -4.54
CA SER A 36 -1.07 -11.74 -4.15
C SER A 36 -0.96 -10.51 -5.05
N SER A 37 -1.07 -10.70 -6.37
CA SER A 37 -1.11 -9.61 -7.35
C SER A 37 -2.34 -8.73 -7.18
N GLY A 38 -3.51 -9.31 -6.91
CA GLY A 38 -4.73 -8.55 -6.66
C GLY A 38 -4.68 -7.76 -5.35
N ILE A 39 -4.00 -8.27 -4.32
CA ILE A 39 -3.77 -7.51 -3.09
C ILE A 39 -2.92 -6.28 -3.38
N LEU A 40 -1.80 -6.48 -4.08
CA LEU A 40 -0.91 -5.39 -4.46
C LEU A 40 -1.62 -4.37 -5.37
N GLY A 41 -2.32 -4.84 -6.41
CA GLY A 41 -3.07 -4.00 -7.34
C GLY A 41 -4.21 -3.25 -6.64
N GLY A 42 -4.90 -3.88 -5.70
CA GLY A 42 -5.93 -3.25 -4.88
C GLY A 42 -5.37 -2.13 -4.00
N LEU A 43 -4.23 -2.36 -3.33
CA LEU A 43 -3.53 -1.33 -2.56
C LEU A 43 -3.09 -0.17 -3.47
N GLN A 44 -2.63 -0.49 -4.69
CA GLN A 44 -2.25 0.52 -5.67
C GLN A 44 -3.41 1.38 -6.14
N GLN A 45 -4.55 0.75 -6.44
CA GLN A 45 -5.77 1.46 -6.81
C GLN A 45 -6.29 2.32 -5.65
N GLN A 46 -6.23 1.83 -4.41
CA GLN A 46 -6.60 2.63 -3.24
C GLN A 46 -5.69 3.84 -3.07
N ALA A 47 -4.37 3.68 -3.21
CA ALA A 47 -3.43 4.79 -3.13
C ALA A 47 -3.71 5.86 -4.19
N GLN A 48 -3.94 5.44 -5.44
CA GLN A 48 -4.19 6.35 -6.56
C GLN A 48 -5.60 6.97 -6.54
N GLY A 49 -6.59 6.27 -5.98
CA GLY A 49 -8.00 6.69 -5.92
C GLY A 49 -8.36 7.63 -4.77
N GLY A 50 -7.37 8.23 -4.10
CA GLY A 50 -7.59 9.12 -2.96
C GLY A 50 -7.61 8.42 -1.59
N GLY A 51 -7.41 7.11 -1.54
CA GLY A 51 -7.27 6.31 -0.32
C GLY A 51 -5.87 6.34 0.29
N LEU A 52 -4.94 7.14 -0.23
CA LEU A 52 -3.56 7.21 0.25
C LEU A 52 -3.47 7.58 1.75
N GLY A 53 -4.30 8.52 2.22
CA GLY A 53 -4.35 8.86 3.65
C GLY A 53 -4.87 7.71 4.53
N ASN A 54 -5.84 6.94 4.02
CA ASN A 54 -6.34 5.75 4.71
C ASN A 54 -5.27 4.66 4.77
N LEU A 55 -4.53 4.44 3.68
CA LEU A 55 -3.40 3.51 3.68
C LEU A 55 -2.29 3.93 4.62
N LEU A 56 -1.97 5.23 4.66
CA LEU A 56 -0.91 5.75 5.51
C LEU A 56 -1.28 5.63 6.99
N SER A 57 -2.49 6.05 7.37
CA SER A 57 -3.02 5.84 8.73
C SER A 57 -3.10 4.35 9.09
N MET A 58 -3.56 3.54 8.13
CA MET A 58 -3.31 2.09 7.97
C MET A 58 -1.99 1.70 8.59
N VAL A 59 -0.94 1.94 7.79
CA VAL A 59 0.46 1.57 7.95
C VAL A 59 1.16 2.17 9.17
N MET A 60 0.69 3.30 9.69
CA MET A 60 1.20 3.89 10.93
C MET A 60 0.52 3.35 12.20
N GLY A 61 -0.45 2.45 12.07
CA GLY A 61 -1.24 1.95 13.20
C GLY A 61 -2.23 2.99 13.77
N GLN A 62 -2.48 4.08 13.03
CA GLN A 62 -3.37 5.17 13.42
C GLN A 62 -4.76 5.08 12.76
N GLY A 63 -4.98 4.11 11.88
CA GLY A 63 -6.24 3.90 11.17
C GLY A 63 -7.29 3.23 12.03
N GLY A 64 -8.49 3.82 12.11
CA GLY A 64 -9.65 3.19 12.74
C GLY A 64 -10.21 2.02 11.92
N GLN A 65 -11.15 1.26 12.50
CA GLN A 65 -11.78 0.12 11.82
C GLN A 65 -12.48 0.50 10.52
N GLU A 66 -12.99 1.73 10.41
CA GLU A 66 -13.68 2.21 9.21
C GLU A 66 -12.72 2.37 8.02
N GLN A 67 -11.56 3.02 8.24
CA GLN A 67 -10.53 3.21 7.21
C GLN A 67 -9.96 1.86 6.75
N GLN A 68 -9.74 0.93 7.69
CA GLN A 68 -9.32 -0.44 7.40
C GLN A 68 -10.37 -1.18 6.56
N GLY A 69 -11.66 -0.99 6.85
CA GLY A 69 -12.76 -1.60 6.13
C GLY A 69 -12.83 -1.15 4.67
N ALA A 70 -12.76 0.15 4.41
CA ALA A 70 -12.82 0.70 3.05
C ALA A 70 -11.67 0.20 2.16
N VAL A 71 -10.43 0.23 2.69
CA VAL A 71 -9.26 -0.31 2.00
C VAL A 71 -9.41 -1.80 1.74
N THR A 72 -9.82 -2.57 2.76
CA THR A 72 -10.00 -4.02 2.65
C THR A 72 -11.02 -4.38 1.58
N GLN A 73 -12.15 -3.66 1.51
CA GLN A 73 -13.17 -3.88 0.49
C GLN A 73 -12.66 -3.61 -0.93
N GLY A 74 -11.94 -2.49 -1.13
CA GLY A 74 -11.34 -2.17 -2.43
C GLY A 74 -10.33 -3.25 -2.86
N VAL A 75 -9.52 -3.74 -1.93
CA VAL A 75 -8.57 -4.82 -2.18
C VAL A 75 -9.27 -6.14 -2.49
N GLN A 76 -10.35 -6.48 -1.78
CA GLN A 76 -11.15 -7.68 -2.05
C GLN A 76 -11.72 -7.68 -3.46
N GLN A 77 -12.25 -6.54 -3.93
CA GLN A 77 -12.76 -6.40 -5.30
C GLN A 77 -11.66 -6.61 -6.34
N ASN A 78 -10.46 -6.08 -6.10
CA ASN A 78 -9.33 -6.26 -7.01
C ASN A 78 -8.85 -7.71 -7.07
N VAL A 79 -8.78 -8.39 -5.91
CA VAL A 79 -8.46 -9.82 -5.83
C VAL A 79 -9.51 -10.67 -6.54
N GLN A 80 -10.79 -10.37 -6.35
CA GLN A 80 -11.87 -11.05 -7.06
C GLN A 80 -11.67 -10.92 -8.57
N GLN A 81 -11.40 -9.72 -9.09
CA GLN A 81 -11.14 -9.48 -10.52
C GLN A 81 -9.95 -10.31 -11.02
N ASN A 82 -8.81 -10.27 -10.32
CA ASN A 82 -7.62 -11.03 -10.69
C ASN A 82 -7.86 -12.54 -10.72
N LEU A 83 -8.60 -13.07 -9.73
CA LEU A 83 -8.95 -14.48 -9.68
C LEU A 83 -9.84 -14.91 -10.85
N MET A 84 -10.85 -14.10 -11.18
CA MET A 84 -11.72 -14.36 -12.32
C MET A 84 -10.95 -14.31 -13.64
N GLU A 85 -10.11 -13.29 -13.84
CA GLU A 85 -9.34 -13.10 -15.08
C GLU A 85 -8.29 -14.20 -15.28
N ARG A 86 -7.60 -14.60 -14.20
CA ARG A 86 -6.50 -15.57 -14.30
C ARG A 86 -6.94 -17.02 -14.29
N LEU A 87 -7.96 -17.37 -13.51
CA LEU A 87 -8.39 -18.76 -13.35
C LEU A 87 -9.70 -19.06 -14.08
N GLY A 88 -10.42 -18.05 -14.57
CA GLY A 88 -11.73 -18.24 -15.19
C GLY A 88 -12.80 -18.74 -14.23
N ILE A 89 -12.60 -18.57 -12.91
CA ILE A 89 -13.56 -19.00 -11.89
C ILE A 89 -14.72 -18.01 -11.74
N SER A 90 -15.84 -18.48 -11.18
CA SER A 90 -17.03 -17.65 -11.03
C SER A 90 -16.82 -16.49 -10.05
N PRO A 91 -17.56 -15.38 -10.21
CA PRO A 91 -17.50 -14.24 -9.28
C PRO A 91 -17.75 -14.63 -7.83
N GLN A 92 -18.64 -15.59 -7.58
CA GLN A 92 -18.99 -16.06 -6.24
C GLN A 92 -17.82 -16.81 -5.59
N VAL A 93 -17.12 -17.66 -6.34
CA VAL A 93 -15.94 -18.39 -5.85
C VAL A 93 -14.78 -17.42 -5.64
N ALA A 94 -14.54 -16.51 -6.59
CA ALA A 94 -13.50 -15.50 -6.45
C ALA A 94 -13.70 -14.62 -5.22
N MET A 95 -14.95 -14.20 -4.96
CA MET A 95 -15.30 -13.40 -3.78
C MET A 95 -15.19 -14.21 -2.48
N SER A 96 -15.51 -15.51 -2.46
CA SER A 96 -15.34 -16.34 -1.28
C SER A 96 -13.85 -16.48 -0.90
N VAL A 97 -12.98 -16.64 -1.89
CA VAL A 97 -11.52 -16.64 -1.67
C VAL A 97 -11.05 -15.26 -1.19
N ALA A 98 -11.44 -14.18 -1.86
CA ALA A 98 -11.04 -12.83 -1.50
C ALA A 98 -11.46 -12.47 -0.06
N SER A 99 -12.70 -12.78 0.32
CA SER A 99 -13.23 -12.50 1.66
C SER A 99 -12.55 -13.31 2.76
N ALA A 100 -12.12 -14.53 2.48
CA ALA A 100 -11.38 -15.36 3.43
C ALA A 100 -9.91 -14.94 3.58
N VAL A 101 -9.22 -14.65 2.47
CA VAL A 101 -7.76 -14.47 2.47
C VAL A 101 -7.34 -13.02 2.69
N VAL A 102 -8.00 -12.06 2.03
CA VAL A 102 -7.55 -10.65 2.01
C VAL A 102 -7.47 -10.02 3.39
N PRO A 103 -8.50 -10.11 4.26
CA PRO A 103 -8.43 -9.47 5.58
C PRO A 103 -7.28 -10.01 6.42
N ILE A 104 -7.05 -11.32 6.38
CA ILE A 104 -5.99 -11.98 7.16
C ILE A 104 -4.61 -11.56 6.65
N VAL A 105 -4.41 -11.55 5.32
CA VAL A 105 -3.14 -11.17 4.71
C VAL A 105 -2.83 -9.69 4.95
N LEU A 106 -3.80 -8.80 4.78
CA LEU A 106 -3.62 -7.37 5.08
C LEU A 106 -3.29 -7.14 6.54
N ASN A 107 -4.00 -7.78 7.47
CA ASN A 107 -3.70 -7.70 8.90
C ASN A 107 -2.28 -8.21 9.21
N LYS A 108 -1.86 -9.34 8.64
CA LYS A 108 -0.51 -9.86 8.84
C LYS A 108 0.56 -8.95 8.26
N LEU A 109 0.32 -8.39 7.07
CA LEU A 109 1.22 -7.45 6.43
C LEU A 109 1.40 -6.19 7.29
N MET A 110 0.29 -5.67 7.81
CA MET A 110 0.23 -4.50 8.68
C MET A 110 0.92 -4.73 10.02
N ASN A 111 0.74 -5.91 10.62
CA ASN A 111 1.44 -6.29 11.85
C ASN A 111 2.95 -6.40 11.62
N LYS A 112 3.38 -6.99 10.49
CA LYS A 112 4.81 -7.07 10.13
C LYS A 112 5.43 -5.68 9.97
N ALA A 113 4.76 -4.76 9.30
CA ALA A 113 5.25 -3.39 9.10
C ALA A 113 5.43 -2.58 10.40
N GLN A 114 4.73 -2.97 11.47
CA GLN A 114 4.83 -2.33 12.79
C GLN A 114 5.74 -3.10 13.74
N ASP A 115 6.24 -4.27 13.38
CA ASP A 115 7.07 -5.08 14.25
C ASP A 115 8.54 -4.62 14.15
N PRO A 116 9.11 -4.01 15.20
CA PRO A 116 10.50 -3.57 15.17
C PRO A 116 11.50 -4.73 15.08
N ASN A 117 11.06 -5.97 15.28
CA ASN A 117 11.89 -7.17 15.18
C ASN A 117 11.77 -7.86 13.80
N ASP A 118 10.85 -7.42 12.93
CA ASP A 118 10.63 -8.01 11.61
C ASP A 118 10.93 -7.01 10.49
N ASN A 119 12.16 -7.07 9.96
CA ASN A 119 12.58 -6.22 8.84
C ASN A 119 12.14 -6.76 7.46
N SER A 120 11.26 -7.77 7.39
CA SER A 120 10.82 -8.35 6.10
C SER A 120 9.84 -7.46 5.34
N VAL A 121 9.12 -6.59 6.07
CA VAL A 121 8.20 -5.60 5.54
C VAL A 121 8.23 -4.41 6.47
N ASP A 122 8.43 -3.22 5.93
CA ASP A 122 8.26 -1.97 6.66
C ASP A 122 7.17 -1.09 6.02
N ALA A 123 6.79 -0.04 6.75
CA ALA A 123 5.82 0.94 6.32
C ALA A 123 6.15 1.56 4.95
N ASN A 124 7.41 1.92 4.73
CA ASN A 124 7.90 2.53 3.50
C ASN A 124 7.78 1.58 2.30
N SER A 125 7.99 0.28 2.52
CA SER A 125 7.91 -0.78 1.52
C SER A 125 6.47 -1.04 1.10
N ILE A 126 5.52 -1.03 2.03
CA ILE A 126 4.09 -1.13 1.71
C ILE A 126 3.66 0.10 0.91
N MET A 127 3.97 1.29 1.41
CA MET A 127 3.57 2.55 0.76
C MET A 127 4.23 2.71 -0.60
N GLY A 128 5.50 2.35 -0.75
CA GLY A 128 6.19 2.35 -2.03
C GLY A 128 5.64 1.34 -3.02
N ALA A 129 5.20 0.16 -2.56
CA ALA A 129 4.55 -0.83 -3.41
C ALA A 129 3.14 -0.37 -3.85
N ALA A 130 2.38 0.26 -2.95
CA ALA A 130 1.04 0.81 -3.24
C ALA A 130 1.10 2.07 -4.12
N THR A 131 2.06 2.96 -3.92
CA THR A 131 2.17 4.20 -4.72
C THR A 131 2.97 4.01 -6.01
N GLY A 132 3.66 2.86 -6.15
CA GLY A 132 4.66 2.66 -7.20
C GLY A 132 5.96 3.44 -6.97
N GLN A 133 6.08 4.18 -5.87
CA GLN A 133 7.25 4.98 -5.51
C GLN A 133 8.13 4.26 -4.49
N GLN A 134 8.87 3.26 -4.95
CA GLN A 134 9.83 2.53 -4.11
C GLN A 134 11.02 3.42 -3.72
N GLY A 135 11.50 3.29 -2.48
CA GLY A 135 12.62 4.08 -1.96
C GLY A 135 12.24 5.46 -1.42
N THR A 136 10.97 5.87 -1.55
CA THR A 136 10.43 7.05 -0.87
C THR A 136 10.27 6.77 0.62
N ASP A 137 10.77 7.67 1.45
CA ASP A 137 10.58 7.63 2.90
C ASP A 137 9.22 8.22 3.28
N TRP A 138 8.18 7.43 3.02
CA TRP A 138 6.80 7.76 3.33
C TRP A 138 6.58 8.04 4.82
N MET A 139 7.34 7.38 5.68
CA MET A 139 7.23 7.51 7.12
C MET A 139 7.71 8.90 7.58
N SER A 140 8.87 9.36 7.11
CA SER A 140 9.31 10.73 7.43
C SER A 140 8.42 11.78 6.78
N MET A 141 7.94 11.54 5.56
CA MET A 141 6.96 12.42 4.90
C MET A 141 5.67 12.55 5.73
N ALA A 142 5.13 11.43 6.21
CA ALA A 142 3.95 11.42 7.06
C ALA A 142 4.18 12.14 8.40
N GLN A 143 5.32 11.90 9.04
CA GLN A 143 5.70 12.61 10.27
C GLN A 143 5.85 14.12 10.04
N SER A 144 6.44 14.52 8.92
CA SER A 144 6.59 15.92 8.55
C SER A 144 5.27 16.59 8.23
N ALA A 145 4.34 15.86 7.61
CA ALA A 145 2.98 16.33 7.37
C ALA A 145 2.22 16.46 8.70
N MET A 146 2.39 15.52 9.63
CA MET A 146 1.81 15.58 10.98
C MET A 146 2.53 16.55 11.93
N ALA A 147 3.54 17.30 11.50
CA ALA A 147 4.31 18.17 12.38
C ALA A 147 3.46 19.30 13.00
N ASP A 148 2.33 19.65 12.39
CA ASP A 148 1.36 20.61 12.95
C ASP A 148 0.20 19.93 13.73
N GLY A 149 0.18 18.60 13.79
CA GLY A 149 -0.87 17.80 14.41
C GLY A 149 -1.96 17.29 13.47
N ARG A 150 -1.89 17.54 12.15
CA ARG A 150 -2.85 17.04 11.16
C ARG A 150 -2.17 16.52 9.90
N LEU A 151 -2.79 15.53 9.25
CA LEU A 151 -2.41 15.15 7.88
C LEU A 151 -3.29 15.92 6.91
N ASP A 152 -2.74 16.99 6.35
CA ASP A 152 -3.46 17.85 5.44
C ASP A 152 -3.40 17.35 4.00
N MET A 153 -4.48 17.56 3.26
CA MET A 153 -4.53 17.29 1.81
C MET A 153 -3.49 18.11 1.03
N SER A 154 -3.09 19.27 1.56
CA SER A 154 -2.02 20.12 1.03
C SER A 154 -0.64 19.48 1.18
N ASP A 155 -0.38 18.80 2.28
CA ASP A 155 0.90 18.13 2.52
C ASP A 155 0.99 16.81 1.76
N LEU A 156 -0.13 16.09 1.66
CA LEU A 156 -0.24 14.93 0.79
C LEU A 156 -0.01 15.31 -0.69
N MET A 157 -0.57 16.44 -1.15
CA MET A 157 -0.30 16.94 -2.50
C MET A 157 1.16 17.31 -2.70
N ARG A 158 1.83 17.87 -1.68
CA ARG A 158 3.25 18.24 -1.74
C ARG A 158 4.16 17.00 -1.83
N VAL A 159 3.78 15.92 -1.15
CA VAL A 159 4.42 14.60 -1.24
C VAL A 159 4.18 13.95 -2.61
N MET A 160 2.93 13.96 -3.08
CA MET A 160 2.51 13.28 -4.31
C MET A 160 3.02 13.98 -5.58
N ASN A 161 3.11 15.31 -5.58
CA ASN A 161 3.54 16.09 -6.74
C ASN A 161 5.08 16.16 -6.90
N GLY A 162 5.80 15.30 -6.17
CA GLY A 162 7.26 15.22 -6.18
C GLY A 162 7.87 16.21 -5.20
N GLY A 163 8.81 15.72 -4.39
CA GLY A 163 9.68 16.50 -3.52
C GLY A 163 10.56 17.49 -4.30
N GLY A 164 9.94 18.52 -4.86
CA GLY A 164 10.55 19.69 -5.47
C GLY A 164 10.50 20.88 -4.53
N GLN A 165 10.89 20.71 -3.26
CA GLN A 165 11.29 21.85 -2.45
C GLN A 165 12.39 21.46 -1.48
N GLN A 166 13.61 21.60 -1.98
CA GLN A 166 14.80 21.84 -1.21
C GLN A 166 14.54 23.01 -0.24
N SER A 167 14.03 22.73 0.96
CA SER A 167 14.25 23.57 2.13
C SER A 167 15.60 23.20 2.74
N GLY A 168 16.64 23.47 1.96
CA GLY A 168 17.98 23.67 2.44
C GLY A 168 18.22 25.17 2.50
N SER A 169 18.21 25.71 3.71
CA SER A 169 18.91 26.93 4.11
C SER A 169 20.18 27.16 3.26
N GLY A 170 20.30 28.32 2.61
CA GLY A 170 21.58 28.75 2.04
C GLY A 170 21.51 29.43 0.67
N GLY A 171 21.12 30.70 0.67
CA GLY A 171 21.72 31.74 -0.16
C GLY A 171 21.79 31.58 -1.68
N LEU A 172 20.75 32.02 -2.40
CA LEU A 172 20.88 32.60 -3.75
C LEU A 172 19.90 33.78 -4.01
N GLY A 173 19.27 34.32 -2.97
CA GLY A 173 18.47 35.55 -3.04
C GLY A 173 19.28 36.84 -2.86
N GLY A 174 20.60 36.73 -2.63
CA GLY A 174 21.48 37.87 -2.29
C GLY A 174 22.45 38.31 -3.39
N MET A 175 22.57 37.59 -4.51
CA MET A 175 23.58 37.89 -5.53
C MET A 175 23.08 38.71 -6.73
N LEU A 176 21.85 39.22 -6.69
CA LEU A 176 21.35 40.19 -7.69
C LEU A 176 21.21 41.63 -7.15
N GLY A 177 21.44 41.85 -5.86
CA GLY A 177 21.40 43.19 -5.26
C GLY A 177 22.75 43.92 -5.19
N GLY A 178 23.86 43.26 -5.54
CA GLY A 178 25.22 43.77 -5.29
C GLY A 178 25.96 44.37 -6.49
N LEU A 179 25.36 44.40 -7.68
CA LEU A 179 26.03 44.88 -8.91
C LEU A 179 25.52 46.22 -9.46
N PHE A 180 24.59 46.90 -8.77
CA PHE A 180 24.06 48.20 -9.17
C PHE A 180 24.30 49.35 -8.16
N GLY A 181 25.25 49.19 -7.24
CA GLY A 181 25.53 50.21 -6.23
C GLY A 181 27.01 50.32 -5.90
N GLY A 182 27.78 51.03 -6.72
CA GLY A 182 29.19 51.26 -6.42
C GLY A 182 29.98 52.08 -7.43
N ARG A 183 29.68 53.39 -7.47
CA ARG A 183 30.44 54.51 -8.07
C ARG A 183 30.39 54.68 -9.59
#